data_AF-A0A925VEV6-F1
#
_entry.id   AF-A0A925VEV6-F1
#
_cell.length_a   1.000
_cell.length_b   1.000
_cell.length_c   1.000
_cell.angle_alpha   90.00
_cell.angle_beta   90.00
_cell.angle_gamma   90.00
#
_symmetry.space_group_name_H-M   'P 1'
#
loop_
_entity.id
_entity.type
_entity.pdbx_description
1 polymer ?
#
loop_
_entity_poly.entity_id
_entity_poly.type
_entity_poly.pdbx_seq_one_letter_code
_entity_poly.pdbx_strand_id
1 'polypeptide(L)'
;LYEMVTGQRPYLGDTPYTVILKQATEPIRPPRTIKPDLLPAVEALLLKALSKDRQDRFQTATEFRGALQQIARAISGTRAFTGEPAAAHQSTAQQARTLAGRARSPWRLLTVAVGGAALVAAVSLGRWWPADLDAPAGETASAPTANVGAAQAFPSPVSGASTAPAASAGEATSKQTPLGRVQFDPSARAGDVLLDVDLIGAPSAGYHYALWLVGEGVPPRNLGSLPVERNRIHFVAQGEQNLLVQLVQAREVLITLEANGSSGAAPGQTVLAGAIAQELRVYTQQLLLNDALNQRGLLPGLEEQAELALEHAGFLRQAVAADNLAEARRHAEHVVNILDGAGGEHFGDLNGDGEAQNPGDGVGIRRYLAEARTRTRDAQASLAPDSTSRRYLLLAESAYTSNAVLVAASVEHAQKVLAADSSAEAQPFAADLAVQLVTLLQGGDNDRNRVIDPFAGEGGIAVSFDYVRLLSEIQLFP
;
A
#
# COMPACT_ATOMS: atom_id res chain seq x y z
N LEU A 1 8.92 16.80 15.79
CA LEU A 1 9.35 16.99 17.20
C LEU A 1 10.79 16.56 17.43
N TYR A 2 11.18 15.32 17.10
CA TYR A 2 12.57 14.85 17.20
C TYR A 2 13.56 15.85 16.60
N GLU A 3 13.36 16.22 15.33
CA GLU A 3 14.21 17.19 14.63
C GLU A 3 14.22 18.59 15.27
N MET A 4 13.08 19.06 15.79
CA MET A 4 13.03 20.34 16.51
C MET A 4 13.88 20.32 17.79
N VAL A 5 14.03 19.15 18.42
CA VAL A 5 14.74 18.99 19.70
C VAL A 5 16.23 18.73 19.49
N THR A 6 16.59 17.94 18.49
CA THR A 6 17.96 17.50 18.20
C THR A 6 18.65 18.31 17.09
N GLY A 7 17.90 19.08 16.29
CA GLY A 7 18.39 19.76 15.10
C GLY A 7 18.66 18.82 13.91
N GLN A 8 18.32 17.53 14.02
CA GLN A 8 18.59 16.52 13.00
C GLN A 8 17.37 15.62 12.79
N ARG A 9 17.10 15.25 11.53
CA ARG A 9 16.09 14.23 11.22
C ARG A 9 16.47 12.89 11.88
N PRO A 10 15.49 12.08 12.32
CA PRO A 10 15.76 10.78 12.94
C PRO A 10 16.45 9.80 11.98
N TYR A 11 16.25 9.97 10.67
CA TYR A 11 16.90 9.20 9.63
C TYR A 11 17.44 10.13 8.54
N LEU A 12 18.66 9.86 8.11
CA LEU A 12 19.34 10.55 7.02
C LEU A 12 19.71 9.51 5.96
N GLY A 13 19.58 9.88 4.70
CA GLY A 13 19.96 9.06 3.57
C GLY A 13 20.11 9.93 2.33
N ASP A 14 21.03 9.55 1.46
CA ASP A 14 21.31 10.28 0.21
C ASP A 14 20.14 10.17 -0.78
N THR A 15 19.23 9.22 -0.53
CA THR A 15 17.99 9.04 -1.28
C THR A 15 16.79 8.85 -0.33
N PRO A 16 15.57 9.22 -0.77
CA PRO A 16 14.34 8.93 -0.03
C PRO A 16 14.16 7.43 0.26
N TYR A 17 14.60 6.54 -0.65
CA TYR A 17 14.58 5.09 -0.42
C TYR A 17 15.46 4.69 0.76
N THR A 18 16.67 5.22 0.85
CA THR A 18 17.54 5.00 2.02
C THR A 18 16.85 5.47 3.29
N VAL A 19 16.14 6.61 3.25
CA VAL A 19 15.39 7.09 4.42
C VAL A 19 14.20 6.18 4.76
N ILE A 20 13.45 5.68 3.78
CA ILE A 20 12.33 4.73 3.98
C ILE A 20 12.84 3.40 4.52
N LEU A 21 13.88 2.83 3.91
CA LEU A 21 14.52 1.60 4.37
C LEU A 21 14.98 1.75 5.83
N LYS A 22 15.62 2.87 6.18
CA LYS A 22 16.01 3.16 7.57
C LYS A 22 14.81 3.35 8.49
N GLN A 23 13.75 3.99 8.01
CA GLN A 23 12.47 4.10 8.73
C GLN A 23 11.78 2.75 8.92
N ALA A 24 12.03 1.76 8.09
CA ALA A 24 11.52 0.40 8.26
C ALA A 24 12.43 -0.43 9.17
N THR A 25 13.74 -0.48 8.88
CA THR A 25 14.65 -1.49 9.43
C THR A 25 15.62 -0.96 10.49
N GLU A 26 16.04 0.31 10.43
CA GLU A 26 17.05 0.83 11.35
C GLU A 26 16.45 1.36 12.66
N PRO A 27 17.05 1.04 13.82
CA PRO A 27 16.63 1.61 15.09
C PRO A 27 16.89 3.12 15.13
N ILE A 28 16.04 3.84 15.87
CA ILE A 28 16.23 5.28 16.06
C ILE A 28 17.43 5.51 16.95
N ARG A 29 18.34 6.39 16.49
CA ARG A 29 19.40 6.91 17.33
C ARG A 29 18.79 7.63 18.55
N PRO A 30 19.11 7.25 19.79
CA PRO A 30 18.51 7.89 20.95
C PRO A 30 18.84 9.40 20.98
N PRO A 31 17.84 10.29 21.12
CA PRO A 31 18.05 11.74 21.13
C PRO A 31 19.16 12.24 22.07
N ARG A 32 19.37 11.60 23.24
CA ARG A 32 20.41 12.00 24.20
C ARG A 32 21.83 11.69 23.73
N THR A 33 22.01 10.85 22.71
CA THR A 33 23.35 10.70 22.08
C THR A 33 23.71 11.92 21.21
N ILE A 34 22.73 12.71 20.78
CA ILE A 34 22.93 13.94 20.00
C ILE A 34 22.91 15.16 20.93
N LYS A 35 22.00 15.17 21.92
CA LYS A 35 21.85 16.25 22.91
C LYS A 35 21.86 15.68 24.34
N PRO A 36 23.03 15.52 24.98
CA PRO A 36 23.16 14.88 26.30
C PRO A 36 22.32 15.54 27.40
N ASP A 37 22.14 16.86 27.32
CA ASP A 37 21.35 17.66 28.27
C ASP A 37 19.83 17.50 28.10
N LEU A 38 19.38 16.70 27.12
CA LEU A 38 17.97 16.44 26.92
C LEU A 38 17.40 15.62 28.09
N LEU A 39 16.29 16.10 28.64
CA LEU A 39 15.60 15.44 29.74
C LEU A 39 15.21 13.99 29.38
N PRO A 40 15.46 13.01 30.27
CA PRO A 40 15.11 11.60 30.00
C PRO A 40 13.65 11.39 29.64
N ALA A 41 12.74 12.18 30.23
CA ALA A 41 11.31 12.11 29.92
C ALA A 41 10.99 12.52 28.47
N VAL A 42 11.72 13.49 27.91
CA VAL A 42 11.54 13.91 26.50
C VAL A 42 12.08 12.84 25.55
N GLU A 43 13.22 12.24 25.87
CA GLU A 43 13.75 11.10 25.11
C GLU A 43 12.76 9.92 25.12
N ALA A 44 12.25 9.54 26.29
CA ALA A 44 11.27 8.45 26.39
C ALA A 44 9.99 8.74 25.58
N LEU A 45 9.50 9.98 25.62
CA LEU A 45 8.35 10.40 24.80
C LEU A 45 8.66 10.32 23.30
N LEU A 46 9.84 10.75 22.86
CA LEU A 46 10.25 10.69 21.46
C LEU A 46 10.43 9.26 20.96
N LEU A 47 11.08 8.40 21.76
CA LEU A 47 11.29 7.00 21.43
C LEU A 47 9.95 6.26 21.37
N LYS A 48 9.05 6.49 22.33
CA LYS A 48 7.69 5.93 22.29
C LYS A 48 6.91 6.41 21.07
N ALA A 49 6.95 7.70 20.76
CA ALA A 49 6.22 8.26 19.61
C ALA A 49 6.71 7.73 18.26
N LEU A 50 7.99 7.35 18.20
CA LEU A 50 8.64 6.87 16.98
C LEU A 50 8.95 5.37 17.00
N SER A 51 8.40 4.62 17.96
CA SER A 51 8.53 3.16 18.03
C SER A 51 8.15 2.54 16.68
N LYS A 52 8.85 1.48 16.28
CA LYS A 52 8.52 0.78 15.02
C LYS A 52 7.14 0.15 15.11
N ASP A 53 6.88 -0.58 16.19
CA ASP A 53 5.56 -1.13 16.48
C ASP A 53 4.57 0.00 16.81
N ARG A 54 3.43 0.02 16.11
CA ARG A 54 2.32 0.94 16.36
C ARG A 54 1.71 0.77 17.75
N GLN A 55 1.72 -0.43 18.33
CA GLN A 55 1.21 -0.68 19.69
C GLN A 55 2.09 -0.06 20.76
N ASP A 56 3.39 0.05 20.48
CA ASP A 56 4.34 0.72 21.36
C ASP A 56 4.26 2.25 21.24
N ARG A 57 3.50 2.78 20.26
CA ARG A 57 3.26 4.22 20.11
C ARG A 57 2.10 4.70 20.98
N PHE A 58 1.96 6.02 21.03
CA PHE A 58 0.72 6.65 21.52
C PHE A 58 -0.42 6.32 20.56
N GLN A 59 -1.51 5.77 21.08
CA GLN A 59 -2.62 5.28 20.27
C GLN A 59 -3.48 6.42 19.72
N THR A 60 -3.43 7.59 20.35
CA THR A 60 -4.12 8.79 19.89
C THR A 60 -3.25 10.03 20.01
N ALA A 61 -3.51 11.03 19.16
CA ALA A 61 -2.89 12.34 19.28
C ALA A 61 -3.20 13.01 20.65
N THR A 62 -4.36 12.70 21.24
CA THR A 62 -4.74 13.18 22.58
C THR A 62 -3.84 12.61 23.67
N GLU A 63 -3.52 11.32 23.61
CA GLU A 63 -2.59 10.65 24.53
C GLU A 63 -1.19 11.27 24.41
N PHE A 64 -0.70 11.44 23.18
CA PHE A 64 0.59 12.08 22.90
C PHE A 64 0.64 13.52 23.44
N ARG A 65 -0.40 14.32 23.17
CA ARG A 65 -0.54 15.69 23.72
C ARG A 65 -0.55 15.69 25.24
N GLY A 66 -1.25 14.75 25.86
CA GLY A 66 -1.31 14.61 27.33
C GLY A 66 0.07 14.33 27.92
N ALA A 67 0.83 13.41 27.35
CA ALA A 67 2.20 13.11 27.76
C ALA A 67 3.13 14.34 27.59
N LEU A 68 3.01 15.06 26.47
CA LEU A 68 3.77 16.28 26.23
C LEU A 68 3.47 17.38 27.26
N GLN A 69 2.18 17.55 27.61
CA GLN A 69 1.74 18.51 28.62
C GLN A 69 2.23 18.15 30.03
N GLN A 70 2.26 16.87 30.40
CA GLN A 70 2.82 16.42 31.67
C GLN A 70 4.30 16.78 31.78
N ILE A 71 5.07 16.54 30.72
CA ILE A 71 6.49 16.93 30.67
C ILE A 71 6.64 18.45 30.74
N ALA A 72 5.84 19.21 30.00
CA ALA A 72 5.89 20.68 30.03
C ALA A 72 5.57 21.25 31.42
N ARG A 73 4.64 20.64 32.15
CA ARG A 73 4.31 20.98 33.54
C ARG A 73 5.45 20.62 34.49
N ALA A 74 6.08 19.46 34.31
CA ALA A 74 7.25 19.07 35.09
C ALA A 74 8.41 20.07 34.88
N ILE A 75 8.69 20.47 33.63
CA ILE A 75 9.73 21.47 33.32
C ILE A 75 9.40 22.83 33.95
N SER A 76 8.14 23.26 33.87
CA SER A 76 7.68 24.52 34.46
C SER A 76 7.66 24.48 35.99
N GLY A 77 7.37 23.31 36.59
CA GLY A 77 7.42 23.08 38.03
C GLY A 77 8.83 22.98 38.58
N THR A 78 9.78 22.42 37.82
CA THR A 78 11.20 22.36 38.20
C THR A 78 11.87 23.74 38.18
N ARG A 79 11.39 24.69 37.35
CA ARG A 79 11.82 26.10 37.43
C ARG A 79 11.40 26.83 38.71
N ALA A 80 10.47 26.28 39.50
CA ALA A 80 10.09 26.82 40.81
C ALA A 80 11.00 26.33 41.96
N PHE A 81 11.95 25.43 41.68
CA PHE A 81 12.88 24.87 42.68
C PHE A 81 14.35 25.12 42.29
N THR A 82 14.71 26.39 42.15
CA THR A 82 16.08 26.86 42.40
C THR A 82 16.00 28.01 43.39
N GLY A 83 15.84 27.63 44.65
CA GLY A 83 15.91 28.43 45.86
C GLY A 83 15.99 27.45 47.03
N GLU A 84 17.09 27.51 47.78
CA GLU A 84 17.58 26.54 48.79
C GLU A 84 16.57 26.19 49.92
N PRO A 85 16.75 25.06 50.65
CA PRO A 85 15.71 24.32 51.36
C PRO A 85 15.60 24.69 52.85
N ALA A 86 14.44 24.40 53.44
CA ALA A 86 14.33 24.16 54.88
C ALA A 86 13.18 23.20 55.21
N ALA A 87 13.58 22.05 55.79
CA ALA A 87 12.88 21.19 56.77
C ALA A 87 11.40 20.80 56.51
N ALA A 88 11.07 19.55 56.16
CA ALA A 88 11.08 18.31 56.96
C ALA A 88 9.77 18.02 57.73
N HIS A 89 9.38 16.73 57.65
CA HIS A 89 8.34 15.98 58.37
C HIS A 89 6.91 16.09 57.81
N GLN A 90 6.46 15.09 57.04
CA GLN A 90 5.92 13.78 57.48
C GLN A 90 4.66 13.92 58.34
N SER A 91 3.52 13.55 57.75
CA SER A 91 2.40 12.94 58.48
C SER A 91 1.51 12.18 57.50
N THR A 92 1.80 10.89 57.37
CA THR A 92 0.91 9.88 56.81
C THR A 92 -0.25 9.65 57.78
N ALA A 93 -1.45 9.45 57.21
CA ALA A 93 -2.58 8.72 57.79
C ALA A 93 -3.18 9.19 59.12
N GLN A 94 -4.34 9.86 59.05
CA GLN A 94 -5.52 9.47 59.82
C GLN A 94 -6.77 10.22 59.35
N GLN A 95 -7.94 9.59 59.54
CA GLN A 95 -9.30 10.03 59.21
C GLN A 95 -9.72 9.63 57.78
N ALA A 96 -10.06 8.37 57.49
CA ALA A 96 -11.08 7.54 58.14
C ALA A 96 -12.44 8.26 58.28
N ARG A 97 -13.28 8.01 57.27
CA ARG A 97 -14.69 7.60 57.38
C ARG A 97 -15.64 8.48 58.24
N THR A 98 -16.49 9.20 57.52
CA THR A 98 -17.90 9.45 57.86
C THR A 98 -18.70 9.35 56.56
N LEU A 99 -19.33 8.22 56.25
CA LEU A 99 -20.70 7.81 56.62
C LEU A 99 -21.81 8.62 55.94
N ALA A 100 -22.80 7.85 55.46
CA ALA A 100 -24.15 8.17 54.97
C ALA A 100 -24.24 8.25 53.43
N GLY A 101 -24.91 7.32 52.72
CA GLY A 101 -26.19 6.69 53.00
C GLY A 101 -27.24 7.29 52.04
N ARG A 102 -27.38 6.77 50.81
CA ARG A 102 -28.36 5.74 50.37
C ARG A 102 -29.76 6.31 50.06
N ALA A 103 -30.14 6.32 48.77
CA ALA A 103 -31.51 6.12 48.30
C ALA A 103 -31.52 5.70 46.81
N ARG A 104 -32.38 4.75 46.46
CA ARG A 104 -32.54 4.07 45.16
C ARG A 104 -33.67 4.72 44.34
N SER A 105 -33.60 4.63 43.00
CA SER A 105 -34.74 4.25 42.13
C SER A 105 -34.28 3.99 40.68
N PRO A 106 -34.90 3.05 39.93
CA PRO A 106 -34.39 2.44 38.71
C PRO A 106 -35.02 3.02 37.43
N TRP A 107 -34.61 2.49 36.28
CA TRP A 107 -35.04 2.82 34.90
C TRP A 107 -34.39 4.07 34.29
N ARG A 108 -33.32 3.87 33.52
CA ARG A 108 -33.37 3.97 32.04
C ARG A 108 -32.01 3.71 31.40
N LEU A 109 -32.01 2.72 30.49
CA LEU A 109 -31.36 2.71 29.17
C LEU A 109 -29.83 2.55 29.09
N LEU A 110 -29.38 1.29 28.96
CA LEU A 110 -28.22 0.84 28.18
C LEU A 110 -28.66 -0.48 27.50
N THR A 111 -28.93 -0.52 26.20
CA THR A 111 -27.97 -0.85 25.11
C THR A 111 -27.13 -2.10 25.33
N VAL A 112 -27.38 -3.11 24.48
CA VAL A 112 -26.41 -4.06 23.87
C VAL A 112 -25.49 -4.82 24.83
N ALA A 113 -25.81 -6.09 25.12
CA ALA A 113 -24.83 -7.15 25.43
C ALA A 113 -25.50 -8.52 25.61
N VAL A 114 -25.70 -9.29 24.53
CA VAL A 114 -25.68 -10.76 24.56
C VAL A 114 -25.07 -11.24 23.25
N GLY A 115 -23.89 -11.86 23.32
CA GLY A 115 -23.19 -12.43 22.17
C GLY A 115 -21.70 -12.07 22.12
N GLY A 116 -20.96 -12.29 23.22
CA GLY A 116 -19.53 -11.96 23.25
C GLY A 116 -18.88 -12.23 24.60
N ALA A 117 -18.92 -13.48 25.07
CA ALA A 117 -18.09 -13.93 26.19
C ALA A 117 -18.07 -15.47 26.28
N ALA A 118 -17.51 -16.11 25.26
CA ALA A 118 -17.03 -17.49 25.36
C ALA A 118 -15.95 -17.70 24.30
N LEU A 119 -14.68 -17.39 24.65
CA LEU A 119 -13.44 -17.99 24.11
C LEU A 119 -12.18 -17.19 24.52
N VAL A 120 -11.94 -17.02 25.82
CA VAL A 120 -10.57 -16.87 26.36
C VAL A 120 -10.52 -17.54 27.73
N ALA A 121 -10.44 -18.87 27.73
CA ALA A 121 -9.99 -19.67 28.87
C ALA A 121 -9.78 -21.13 28.44
N ALA A 122 -8.61 -21.46 27.85
CA ALA A 122 -7.96 -22.77 27.95
C ALA A 122 -6.72 -22.86 27.04
N VAL A 123 -5.66 -22.10 27.35
CA VAL A 123 -4.28 -22.49 27.00
C VAL A 123 -3.48 -22.45 28.29
N SER A 124 -3.64 -23.49 29.10
CA SER A 124 -2.69 -23.89 30.14
C SER A 124 -3.22 -25.14 30.86
N LEU A 125 -2.95 -26.31 30.26
CA LEU A 125 -2.62 -27.57 30.95
C LEU A 125 -2.34 -28.61 29.87
N GLY A 126 -1.11 -28.57 29.35
CA GLY A 126 -0.54 -29.74 28.70
C GLY A 126 -0.30 -30.82 29.73
N ARG A 127 -0.64 -32.06 29.38
CA ARG A 127 0.03 -33.31 29.77
C ARG A 127 -0.90 -34.48 29.45
N TRP A 128 -0.57 -35.23 28.40
CA TRP A 128 -0.42 -36.70 28.37
C TRP A 128 -0.34 -37.18 26.90
N TRP A 129 0.90 -37.38 26.43
CA TRP A 129 1.20 -38.32 25.36
C TRP A 129 2.44 -39.12 25.81
N PRO A 130 2.40 -40.46 25.83
CA PRO A 130 3.54 -41.26 26.27
C PRO A 130 4.62 -41.31 25.19
N ALA A 131 5.86 -41.12 25.64
CA ALA A 131 7.06 -41.33 24.87
C ALA A 131 7.39 -42.83 24.89
N ASP A 132 7.63 -43.41 23.70
CA ASP A 132 8.53 -44.54 23.50
C ASP A 132 8.95 -44.52 22.03
N LEU A 133 10.16 -44.02 21.77
CA LEU A 133 10.92 -44.33 20.57
C LEU A 133 12.38 -44.49 20.98
N ASP A 134 12.75 -45.75 21.19
CA ASP A 134 14.13 -46.21 21.19
C ASP A 134 14.79 -45.82 19.87
N ALA A 135 15.94 -45.16 19.99
CA ALA A 135 16.90 -45.04 18.90
C ALA A 135 17.58 -46.40 18.67
N PRO A 136 18.00 -46.66 17.42
CA PRO A 136 19.33 -47.19 17.24
C PRO A 136 20.19 -46.28 16.37
N ALA A 137 21.47 -46.29 16.72
CA ALA A 137 22.55 -45.59 16.09
C ALA A 137 22.97 -46.24 14.77
N GLY A 138 23.41 -45.39 13.84
CA GLY A 138 24.52 -45.68 12.93
C GLY A 138 24.18 -46.40 11.64
N GLU A 139 24.22 -45.67 10.53
CA GLU A 139 25.02 -46.09 9.37
C GLU A 139 25.31 -44.88 8.46
N THR A 140 26.60 -44.67 8.23
CA THR A 140 27.19 -43.73 7.27
C THR A 140 26.96 -44.23 5.84
N ALA A 141 26.38 -43.42 4.96
CA ALA A 141 26.46 -43.64 3.52
C ALA A 141 26.44 -42.32 2.72
N SER A 142 27.38 -42.26 1.78
CA SER A 142 27.85 -41.16 0.95
C SER A 142 26.82 -40.42 0.10
N ALA A 143 27.09 -39.13 -0.12
CA ALA A 143 26.47 -38.31 -1.16
C ALA A 143 26.81 -38.81 -2.58
N PRO A 144 25.89 -38.66 -3.57
CA PRO A 144 26.27 -38.62 -4.97
C PRO A 144 26.46 -37.18 -5.44
N THR A 145 27.67 -36.93 -5.93
CA THR A 145 28.08 -35.80 -6.75
C THR A 145 27.27 -35.75 -8.05
N ALA A 146 26.58 -34.65 -8.33
CA ALA A 146 26.10 -34.33 -9.67
C ALA A 146 26.89 -33.15 -10.22
N ASN A 147 27.58 -33.43 -11.33
CA ASN A 147 28.53 -32.56 -12.01
C ASN A 147 27.93 -31.23 -12.47
N VAL A 148 28.70 -30.17 -12.22
CA VAL A 148 28.61 -28.86 -12.85
C VAL A 148 29.02 -28.98 -14.32
N GLY A 149 28.10 -28.65 -15.23
CA GLY A 149 28.35 -28.52 -16.66
C GLY A 149 28.42 -27.04 -17.06
N ALA A 150 29.67 -26.58 -17.26
CA ALA A 150 30.16 -25.44 -18.04
C ALA A 150 29.19 -24.30 -18.43
N ALA A 151 29.52 -23.11 -17.90
CA ALA A 151 29.12 -21.82 -18.42
C ALA A 151 29.42 -21.68 -19.92
N GLN A 152 28.39 -21.37 -20.72
CA GLN A 152 28.57 -20.87 -22.08
C GLN A 152 28.71 -19.35 -22.04
N ALA A 153 29.85 -18.88 -22.52
CA ALA A 153 30.18 -17.47 -22.68
C ALA A 153 29.33 -16.84 -23.80
N PHE A 154 28.69 -15.72 -23.51
CA PHE A 154 28.05 -14.87 -24.50
C PHE A 154 29.12 -14.21 -25.41
N PRO A 155 28.92 -14.16 -26.74
CA PRO A 155 29.81 -13.42 -27.62
C PRO A 155 29.60 -11.91 -27.47
N SER A 156 30.70 -11.16 -27.42
CA SER A 156 30.72 -9.70 -27.50
C SER A 156 30.11 -9.22 -28.82
N PRO A 157 29.23 -8.19 -28.83
CA PRO A 157 28.80 -7.58 -30.07
C PRO A 157 29.92 -6.71 -30.66
N VAL A 158 30.11 -6.92 -31.96
CA VAL A 158 31.05 -6.25 -32.84
C VAL A 158 30.60 -4.81 -33.07
N SER A 159 31.55 -3.89 -33.09
CA SER A 159 31.36 -2.48 -33.42
C SER A 159 30.90 -2.32 -34.87
N GLY A 160 29.75 -1.67 -35.07
CA GLY A 160 29.20 -1.30 -36.38
C GLY A 160 28.35 -0.03 -36.22
N ALA A 161 28.80 1.06 -36.84
CA ALA A 161 28.20 2.38 -36.77
C ALA A 161 26.97 2.54 -37.68
N SER A 162 26.18 3.59 -37.39
CA SER A 162 25.14 4.23 -38.24
C SER A 162 23.81 3.48 -38.39
N THR A 163 22.62 4.06 -38.16
CA THR A 163 22.17 5.45 -37.96
C THR A 163 20.88 5.42 -37.13
N ALA A 164 20.82 6.21 -36.05
CA ALA A 164 19.63 6.43 -35.25
C ALA A 164 18.62 7.36 -35.96
N PRO A 165 17.30 7.12 -35.88
CA PRO A 165 16.32 8.19 -35.89
C PRO A 165 16.27 8.84 -34.50
N ALA A 166 16.19 10.17 -34.51
CA ALA A 166 16.35 11.04 -33.37
C ALA A 166 15.45 10.71 -32.17
N ALA A 167 16.08 10.55 -31.01
CA ALA A 167 15.46 10.82 -29.73
C ALA A 167 14.94 12.27 -29.75
N SER A 168 13.64 12.44 -29.51
CA SER A 168 13.05 13.76 -29.32
C SER A 168 12.47 13.85 -27.90
N ALA A 169 13.19 14.65 -27.11
CA ALA A 169 12.75 15.51 -26.00
C ALA A 169 11.79 14.93 -24.94
N GLY A 170 12.33 14.71 -23.74
CA GLY A 170 11.49 14.54 -22.55
C GLY A 170 12.17 14.28 -21.22
N GLU A 171 13.45 14.63 -21.02
CA GLU A 171 14.08 14.83 -19.69
C GLU A 171 15.56 15.19 -19.89
N ALA A 172 15.80 16.39 -20.45
CA ALA A 172 17.07 17.04 -20.21
C ALA A 172 17.04 17.54 -18.76
N THR A 173 17.57 16.74 -17.84
CA THR A 173 17.79 17.11 -16.43
C THR A 173 18.62 18.39 -16.35
N SER A 174 17.94 19.53 -16.25
CA SER A 174 18.51 20.70 -15.61
C SER A 174 18.67 20.35 -14.13
N LYS A 175 19.74 20.82 -13.50
CA LYS A 175 20.00 20.68 -12.05
C LYS A 175 19.04 21.54 -11.20
N GLN A 176 17.77 21.63 -11.56
CA GLN A 176 16.78 22.39 -10.82
C GLN A 176 16.12 21.48 -9.79
N THR A 177 16.06 21.95 -8.54
CA THR A 177 15.31 21.26 -7.48
C THR A 177 13.81 21.48 -7.76
N PRO A 178 12.99 20.42 -7.82
CA PRO A 178 11.55 20.59 -7.98
C PRO A 178 10.99 21.40 -6.80
N LEU A 179 10.09 22.33 -7.09
CA LEU A 179 9.45 23.20 -6.10
C LEU A 179 8.04 22.73 -5.74
N GLY A 180 7.58 21.64 -6.34
CA GLY A 180 6.30 21.04 -6.01
C GLY A 180 6.19 19.64 -6.59
N ARG A 181 5.17 18.91 -6.14
CA ARG A 181 4.76 17.66 -6.76
C ARG A 181 3.24 17.62 -6.86
N VAL A 182 2.72 17.08 -7.95
CA VAL A 182 1.32 16.70 -8.06
C VAL A 182 1.23 15.22 -7.78
N GLN A 183 0.41 14.83 -6.81
CA GLN A 183 0.13 13.43 -6.49
C GLN A 183 -1.38 13.18 -6.65
N PHE A 184 -1.76 11.92 -6.80
CA PHE A 184 -3.18 11.54 -6.84
C PHE A 184 -3.52 10.86 -5.52
N ASP A 185 -4.73 11.08 -5.01
CA ASP A 185 -5.14 10.43 -3.77
C ASP A 185 -5.36 8.93 -4.02
N PRO A 186 -4.55 8.03 -3.44
CA PRO A 186 -4.74 6.60 -3.61
C PRO A 186 -6.05 6.08 -2.98
N SER A 187 -6.67 6.85 -2.07
CA SER A 187 -7.92 6.49 -1.40
C SER A 187 -9.18 6.95 -2.13
N ALA A 188 -9.05 7.81 -3.15
CA ALA A 188 -10.19 8.36 -3.87
C ALA A 188 -10.66 7.41 -4.98
N ARG A 189 -11.83 6.78 -4.75
CA ARG A 189 -12.50 5.88 -5.72
C ARG A 189 -12.89 6.57 -7.04
N ALA A 190 -12.86 7.90 -7.12
CA ALA A 190 -13.25 8.69 -8.29
C ALA A 190 -12.09 9.43 -8.99
N GLY A 191 -10.84 9.19 -8.58
CA GLY A 191 -9.68 9.85 -9.19
C GLY A 191 -9.47 11.29 -8.72
N ASP A 192 -9.75 11.58 -7.45
CA ASP A 192 -9.42 12.88 -6.89
C ASP A 192 -7.90 13.11 -6.97
N VAL A 193 -7.51 14.26 -7.53
CA VAL A 193 -6.11 14.71 -7.54
C VAL A 193 -5.82 15.29 -6.16
N LEU A 194 -4.74 14.85 -5.50
CA LEU A 194 -4.23 15.47 -4.27
C LEU A 194 -2.97 16.25 -4.59
N LEU A 195 -3.15 17.52 -4.90
CA LEU A 195 -2.02 18.41 -5.16
C LEU A 195 -1.36 18.80 -3.83
N ASP A 196 -0.11 18.42 -3.61
CA ASP A 196 0.72 18.86 -2.46
C ASP A 196 1.94 19.63 -2.97
N VAL A 197 1.77 20.95 -3.09
CA VAL A 197 2.79 21.86 -3.60
C VAL A 197 3.30 22.73 -2.47
N ASP A 198 4.59 22.61 -2.16
CA ASP A 198 5.31 23.52 -1.29
C ASP A 198 5.67 24.79 -2.09
N LEU A 199 4.72 25.72 -2.21
CA LEU A 199 4.94 26.98 -2.93
C LEU A 199 6.00 27.84 -2.23
N ILE A 200 6.54 28.85 -2.93
CA ILE A 200 7.50 29.82 -2.35
C ILE A 200 6.79 31.06 -1.78
N GLY A 201 5.46 31.19 -1.95
CA GLY A 201 4.70 32.33 -1.44
C GLY A 201 3.22 32.36 -1.84
N ALA A 202 2.46 33.26 -1.21
CA ALA A 202 1.08 33.55 -1.58
C ALA A 202 1.01 34.37 -2.90
N PRO A 203 -0.07 34.25 -3.68
CA PRO A 203 -0.22 35.04 -4.90
C PRO A 203 -0.33 36.54 -4.57
N SER A 204 0.08 37.39 -5.53
CA SER A 204 -0.05 38.85 -5.40
C SER A 204 -1.52 39.28 -5.27
N ALA A 205 -1.75 40.43 -4.64
CA ALA A 205 -3.11 40.96 -4.46
C ALA A 205 -3.83 41.12 -5.82
N GLY A 206 -5.05 40.59 -5.92
CA GLY A 206 -5.83 40.57 -7.16
C GLY A 206 -5.61 39.33 -8.03
N TYR A 207 -4.76 38.40 -7.61
CA TYR A 207 -4.48 37.15 -8.31
C TYR A 207 -4.73 35.92 -7.43
N HIS A 208 -4.91 34.78 -8.06
CA HIS A 208 -4.95 33.46 -7.44
C HIS A 208 -4.17 32.45 -8.29
N TYR A 209 -3.75 31.34 -7.68
CA TYR A 209 -3.18 30.22 -8.43
C TYR A 209 -4.28 29.35 -9.01
N ALA A 210 -4.10 28.83 -10.22
CA ALA A 210 -5.00 27.85 -10.83
C ALA A 210 -4.23 26.65 -11.38
N LEU A 211 -4.85 25.48 -11.34
CA LEU A 211 -4.29 24.25 -11.89
C LEU A 211 -4.85 24.00 -13.29
N TRP A 212 -3.97 23.69 -14.24
CA TRP A 212 -4.34 23.40 -15.61
C TRP A 212 -3.78 22.07 -16.09
N LEU A 213 -4.58 21.36 -16.87
CA LEU A 213 -4.13 20.25 -17.70
C LEU A 213 -4.03 20.74 -19.15
N VAL A 214 -2.87 20.57 -19.77
CA VAL A 214 -2.61 20.97 -21.15
C VAL A 214 -2.16 19.77 -21.95
N GLY A 215 -2.77 19.55 -23.11
CA GLY A 215 -2.47 18.44 -24.02
C GLY A 215 -2.42 18.90 -25.48
N GLU A 216 -2.01 18.01 -26.39
CA GLU A 216 -2.05 18.29 -27.82
C GLU A 216 -3.45 18.02 -28.39
N GLY A 217 -3.97 18.98 -29.18
CA GLY A 217 -5.24 18.80 -29.88
C GLY A 217 -6.50 18.86 -29.01
N VAL A 218 -6.36 19.16 -27.71
CA VAL A 218 -7.46 19.31 -26.75
C VAL A 218 -7.34 20.69 -26.07
N PRO A 219 -8.43 21.44 -25.88
CA PRO A 219 -8.39 22.71 -25.16
C PRO A 219 -7.81 22.55 -23.75
N PRO A 220 -7.01 23.53 -23.26
CA PRO A 220 -6.48 23.50 -21.91
C PRO A 220 -7.64 23.50 -20.91
N ARG A 221 -7.55 22.63 -19.90
CA ARG A 221 -8.62 22.44 -18.92
C ARG A 221 -8.21 23.04 -17.59
N ASN A 222 -8.96 24.05 -17.15
CA ASN A 222 -8.83 24.61 -15.81
C ASN A 222 -9.50 23.66 -14.80
N LEU A 223 -8.74 23.17 -13.83
CA LEU A 223 -9.24 22.31 -12.76
C LEU A 223 -9.76 23.12 -11.57
N GLY A 224 -9.41 24.40 -11.46
CA GLY A 224 -9.92 25.31 -10.45
C GLY A 224 -8.83 26.09 -9.73
N SER A 225 -9.28 27.01 -8.87
CA SER A 225 -8.42 27.83 -8.04
C SER A 225 -7.80 27.02 -6.91
N LEU A 226 -6.51 27.26 -6.63
CA LEU A 226 -5.71 26.55 -5.65
C LEU A 226 -5.59 27.39 -4.36
N PRO A 227 -6.30 27.01 -3.28
CA PRO A 227 -6.16 27.70 -2.00
C PRO A 227 -4.77 27.42 -1.41
N VAL A 228 -4.08 28.48 -0.98
CA VAL A 228 -2.78 28.37 -0.32
C VAL A 228 -2.95 28.53 1.18
N GLU A 229 -2.64 27.46 1.91
CA GLU A 229 -2.65 27.44 3.38
C GLU A 229 -1.27 27.13 3.92
N ARG A 230 -0.69 28.03 4.73
CA ARG A 230 0.64 27.85 5.33
C ARG A 230 1.72 27.47 4.32
N ASN A 231 1.68 28.11 3.14
CA ASN A 231 2.63 27.88 2.05
C ASN A 231 2.55 26.48 1.41
N ARG A 232 1.40 25.82 1.58
CA ARG A 232 1.06 24.55 0.96
C ARG A 232 -0.27 24.67 0.23
N ILE A 233 -0.39 24.05 -0.93
CA ILE A 233 -1.68 23.83 -1.58
C ILE A 233 -2.17 22.45 -1.19
N HIS A 234 -3.44 22.35 -0.83
CA HIS A 234 -4.19 21.10 -0.82
C HIS A 234 -5.44 21.31 -1.65
N PHE A 235 -5.54 20.60 -2.76
CA PHE A 235 -6.64 20.74 -3.70
C PHE A 235 -7.16 19.34 -4.03
N VAL A 236 -8.48 19.21 -4.03
CA VAL A 236 -9.24 18.02 -4.41
C VAL A 236 -10.17 18.46 -5.53
N ALA A 237 -9.89 18.03 -6.76
CA ALA A 237 -10.75 18.35 -7.88
C ALA A 237 -12.12 17.69 -7.69
N GLN A 238 -13.20 18.50 -7.72
CA GLN A 238 -14.57 18.03 -7.55
C GLN A 238 -15.25 17.91 -8.94
N GLY A 239 -15.79 16.74 -9.28
CA GLY A 239 -16.58 16.54 -10.50
C GLY A 239 -16.89 15.07 -10.81
N GLU A 240 -17.92 14.81 -11.62
CA GLU A 240 -18.37 13.44 -11.98
C GLU A 240 -17.40 12.68 -12.91
N GLN A 241 -16.38 13.35 -13.46
CA GLN A 241 -15.48 12.77 -14.46
C GLN A 241 -14.14 12.36 -13.84
N ASN A 242 -13.78 11.09 -14.03
CA ASN A 242 -12.49 10.52 -13.64
C ASN A 242 -11.31 11.33 -14.24
N LEU A 243 -10.58 12.06 -13.41
CA LEU A 243 -9.44 12.91 -13.82
C LEU A 243 -8.28 12.11 -14.40
N LEU A 244 -8.22 10.81 -14.10
CA LEU A 244 -7.20 9.91 -14.62
C LEU A 244 -7.29 9.78 -16.15
N VAL A 245 -8.51 9.83 -16.72
CA VAL A 245 -8.75 9.87 -18.18
C VAL A 245 -8.18 11.13 -18.80
N GLN A 246 -8.33 12.26 -18.12
CA GLN A 246 -7.88 13.56 -18.63
C GLN A 246 -6.37 13.69 -18.52
N LEU A 247 -5.77 13.12 -17.48
CA LEU A 247 -4.32 13.10 -17.29
C LEU A 247 -3.60 12.36 -18.41
N VAL A 248 -4.14 11.22 -18.85
CA VAL A 248 -3.58 10.46 -19.98
C VAL A 248 -3.56 11.30 -21.26
N GLN A 249 -4.53 12.20 -21.43
CA GLN A 249 -4.60 13.11 -22.58
C GLN A 249 -3.73 14.35 -22.40
N ALA A 250 -3.47 14.78 -21.16
CA ALA A 250 -2.59 15.89 -20.84
C ALA A 250 -1.12 15.52 -21.09
N ARG A 251 -0.34 16.44 -21.61
CA ARG A 251 1.13 16.35 -21.69
C ARG A 251 1.82 17.09 -20.55
N GLU A 252 1.16 18.12 -20.04
CA GLU A 252 1.72 19.00 -19.03
C GLU A 252 0.66 19.37 -17.99
N VAL A 253 1.14 19.54 -16.77
CA VAL A 253 0.40 20.16 -15.67
C VAL A 253 1.00 21.51 -15.41
N LEU A 254 0.17 22.55 -15.40
CA LEU A 254 0.61 23.92 -15.13
C LEU A 254 -0.05 24.44 -13.86
N ILE A 255 0.73 25.15 -13.05
CA ILE A 255 0.21 26.08 -12.05
C ILE A 255 0.43 27.47 -12.62
N THR A 256 -0.65 28.20 -12.83
CA THR A 256 -0.61 29.58 -13.35
C THR A 256 -1.07 30.59 -12.33
N LEU A 257 -0.63 31.83 -12.51
CA LEU A 257 -1.17 32.99 -11.81
C LEU A 257 -2.29 33.61 -12.65
N GLU A 258 -3.50 33.62 -12.09
CA GLU A 258 -4.73 34.08 -12.74
C GLU A 258 -5.25 35.35 -12.07
N ALA A 259 -5.71 36.32 -12.86
CA ALA A 259 -6.40 37.49 -12.33
C ALA A 259 -7.76 37.09 -11.74
N ASN A 260 -8.13 37.67 -10.60
CA ASN A 260 -9.44 37.42 -9.99
C ASN A 260 -10.57 37.87 -10.94
N GLY A 261 -11.51 36.96 -11.23
CA GLY A 261 -12.59 37.20 -12.19
C GLY A 261 -12.21 36.95 -13.65
N SER A 262 -11.06 36.33 -13.94
CA SER A 262 -10.72 35.86 -15.29
C SER A 262 -11.73 34.81 -15.77
N SER A 263 -11.89 34.68 -17.10
CA SER A 263 -12.83 33.73 -17.71
C SER A 263 -12.44 32.26 -17.53
N GLY A 264 -11.19 31.98 -17.12
CA GLY A 264 -10.67 30.62 -17.01
C GLY A 264 -10.64 29.85 -18.33
N ALA A 265 -10.62 30.54 -19.48
CA ALA A 265 -10.66 29.92 -20.81
C ALA A 265 -9.27 29.52 -21.37
N ALA A 266 -8.19 30.15 -20.88
CA ALA A 266 -6.82 29.81 -21.23
C ALA A 266 -5.88 30.02 -20.04
N PRO A 267 -4.76 29.28 -19.94
CA PRO A 267 -3.80 29.45 -18.87
C PRO A 267 -3.17 30.85 -18.90
N GLY A 268 -3.09 31.48 -17.73
CA GLY A 268 -2.38 32.74 -17.48
C GLY A 268 -0.86 32.54 -17.41
N GLN A 269 -0.19 33.34 -16.57
CA GLN A 269 1.27 33.24 -16.44
C GLN A 269 1.64 31.95 -15.71
N THR A 270 2.38 31.06 -16.36
CA THR A 270 2.93 29.85 -15.72
C THR A 270 3.91 30.22 -14.60
N VAL A 271 3.71 29.58 -13.46
CA VAL A 271 4.51 29.72 -12.23
C VAL A 271 5.25 28.42 -11.94
N LEU A 272 4.60 27.29 -12.20
CA LEU A 272 5.21 25.98 -12.18
C LEU A 272 4.66 25.15 -13.34
N ALA A 273 5.50 24.29 -13.91
CA ALA A 273 5.12 23.32 -14.91
C ALA A 273 5.73 21.94 -14.61
N GLY A 274 5.01 20.89 -14.97
CA GLY A 274 5.50 19.53 -14.93
C GLY A 274 5.08 18.78 -16.19
N ALA A 275 6.04 18.12 -16.82
CA ALA A 275 5.79 17.29 -17.98
C ALA A 275 5.39 15.87 -17.57
N ILE A 276 4.52 15.26 -18.37
CA ILE A 276 4.13 13.86 -18.24
C ILE A 276 4.74 13.10 -19.41
N ALA A 277 5.69 12.20 -19.12
CA ALA A 277 6.34 11.38 -20.13
C ALA A 277 5.31 10.63 -20.97
N GLN A 278 5.48 10.64 -22.30
CA GLN A 278 4.52 10.02 -23.23
C GLN A 278 4.33 8.53 -22.94
N GLU A 279 5.42 7.85 -22.59
CA GLU A 279 5.46 6.44 -22.25
C GLU A 279 4.60 6.15 -21.02
N LEU A 280 4.70 6.98 -19.99
CA LEU A 280 3.90 6.85 -18.77
C LEU A 280 2.41 7.09 -19.06
N ARG A 281 2.06 7.97 -19.99
CA ARG A 281 0.65 8.19 -20.39
C ARG A 281 0.06 6.99 -21.09
N VAL A 282 0.76 6.47 -22.11
CA VAL A 282 0.32 5.28 -22.86
C VAL A 282 0.19 4.08 -21.91
N TYR A 283 1.16 3.89 -21.04
CA TYR A 283 1.14 2.82 -20.05
C TYR A 283 -0.01 2.97 -19.04
N THR A 284 -0.22 4.16 -18.48
CA THR A 284 -1.30 4.43 -17.53
C THR A 284 -2.67 4.22 -18.18
N GLN A 285 -2.84 4.62 -19.45
CA GLN A 285 -4.05 4.36 -20.22
C GLN A 285 -4.35 2.86 -20.31
N GLN A 286 -3.33 2.10 -20.70
CA GLN A 286 -3.38 0.68 -20.91
C GLN A 286 -3.65 -0.11 -19.62
N LEU A 287 -3.14 0.36 -18.48
CA LEU A 287 -3.38 -0.31 -17.20
C LEU A 287 -4.70 0.06 -16.56
N LEU A 288 -5.13 1.31 -16.64
CA LEU A 288 -6.20 1.83 -15.78
C LEU A 288 -7.50 2.21 -16.49
N LEU A 289 -7.49 2.39 -17.82
CA LEU A 289 -8.62 3.03 -18.50
C LEU A 289 -9.15 2.24 -19.69
N ASN A 290 -8.26 1.71 -20.52
CA ASN A 290 -8.65 1.01 -21.73
C ASN A 290 -7.53 0.10 -22.20
N ASP A 291 -7.86 -1.18 -22.36
CA ASP A 291 -6.95 -2.17 -22.92
C ASP A 291 -7.68 -3.10 -23.90
N ALA A 292 -6.89 -3.87 -24.64
CA ALA A 292 -7.39 -4.75 -25.69
C ALA A 292 -8.17 -5.98 -25.18
N LEU A 293 -8.06 -6.33 -23.90
CA LEU A 293 -8.71 -7.50 -23.30
C LEU A 293 -10.16 -7.18 -22.90
N ASN A 294 -10.42 -6.08 -22.20
CA ASN A 294 -11.75 -5.78 -21.65
C ASN A 294 -12.29 -4.36 -21.93
N GLN A 295 -11.51 -3.49 -22.58
CA GLN A 295 -11.87 -2.10 -22.89
C GLN A 295 -12.10 -1.17 -21.68
N ARG A 296 -11.74 -1.62 -20.47
CA ARG A 296 -11.82 -0.91 -19.18
C ARG A 296 -10.44 -0.74 -18.52
N GLY A 297 -9.42 -1.46 -18.99
CA GLY A 297 -8.06 -1.43 -18.45
C GLY A 297 -7.67 -2.76 -17.80
N LEU A 298 -6.37 -3.05 -17.82
CA LEU A 298 -5.86 -4.34 -17.32
C LEU A 298 -6.06 -4.53 -15.82
N LEU A 299 -5.78 -3.50 -15.01
CA LEU A 299 -5.90 -3.61 -13.55
C LEU A 299 -7.36 -3.60 -13.07
N PRO A 300 -8.26 -2.75 -13.61
CA PRO A 300 -9.69 -2.84 -13.30
C PRO A 300 -10.29 -4.21 -13.65
N GLY A 301 -9.98 -4.76 -14.83
CA GLY A 301 -10.45 -6.10 -15.19
C GLY A 301 -9.85 -7.19 -14.30
N LEU A 302 -8.56 -7.09 -13.97
CA LEU A 302 -7.89 -7.99 -13.04
C LEU A 302 -8.58 -8.01 -11.67
N GLU A 303 -8.90 -6.84 -11.11
CA GLU A 303 -9.60 -6.69 -9.83
C GLU A 303 -11.02 -7.27 -9.90
N GLU A 304 -11.79 -6.93 -10.94
CA GLU A 304 -13.16 -7.44 -11.17
C GLU A 304 -13.18 -8.98 -11.22
N GLN A 305 -12.24 -9.59 -11.95
CA GLN A 305 -12.14 -11.05 -12.01
C GLN A 305 -11.69 -11.66 -10.67
N ALA A 306 -10.80 -11.00 -9.92
CA ALA A 306 -10.37 -11.48 -8.60
C ALA A 306 -11.47 -11.39 -7.55
N GLU A 307 -12.28 -10.34 -7.57
CA GLU A 307 -13.47 -10.19 -6.72
C GLU A 307 -14.49 -11.29 -7.01
N LEU A 308 -14.75 -11.56 -8.30
CA LEU A 308 -15.66 -12.63 -8.71
C LEU A 308 -15.16 -14.02 -8.29
N ALA A 309 -13.85 -14.28 -8.41
CA ALA A 309 -13.26 -15.52 -7.92
C ALA A 309 -13.42 -15.66 -6.39
N LEU A 310 -13.20 -14.57 -5.64
CA LEU A 310 -13.41 -14.55 -4.18
C LEU A 310 -14.87 -14.79 -3.81
N GLU A 311 -15.82 -14.23 -4.56
CA GLU A 311 -17.25 -14.46 -4.36
C GLU A 311 -17.59 -15.96 -4.51
N HIS A 312 -17.12 -16.60 -5.58
CA HIS A 312 -17.33 -18.03 -5.78
C HIS A 312 -16.63 -18.90 -4.73
N ALA A 313 -15.44 -18.52 -4.24
CA ALA A 313 -14.84 -19.19 -3.10
C ALA A 313 -15.68 -19.04 -1.82
N GLY A 314 -16.38 -17.92 -1.66
CA GLY A 314 -17.38 -17.72 -0.61
C GLY A 314 -18.55 -18.70 -0.72
N PHE A 315 -19.14 -18.86 -1.91
CA PHE A 315 -20.22 -19.83 -2.14
C PHE A 315 -19.76 -21.27 -1.97
N LEU A 316 -18.56 -21.60 -2.45
CA LEU A 316 -17.92 -22.89 -2.22
C LEU A 316 -17.87 -23.22 -0.72
N ARG A 317 -17.37 -22.30 0.12
CA ARG A 317 -17.30 -22.52 1.57
C ARG A 317 -18.68 -22.71 2.22
N GLN A 318 -19.70 -21.99 1.74
CA GLN A 318 -21.08 -22.16 2.21
C GLN A 318 -21.62 -23.54 1.83
N ALA A 319 -21.35 -24.00 0.61
CA ALA A 319 -21.74 -25.32 0.13
C ALA A 319 -21.08 -26.44 0.93
N VAL A 320 -19.77 -26.34 1.21
CA VAL A 320 -19.06 -27.32 2.06
C VAL A 320 -19.64 -27.34 3.48
N ALA A 321 -19.93 -26.18 4.08
CA ALA A 321 -20.55 -26.09 5.40
C ALA A 321 -21.99 -26.68 5.43
N ALA A 322 -22.68 -26.68 4.30
CA ALA A 322 -23.99 -27.29 4.12
C ALA A 322 -23.93 -28.78 3.74
N ASP A 323 -22.74 -29.40 3.76
CA ASP A 323 -22.47 -30.76 3.31
C ASP A 323 -22.92 -31.05 1.86
N ASN A 324 -22.82 -30.04 0.99
CA ASN A 324 -23.17 -30.12 -0.41
C ASN A 324 -21.91 -30.08 -1.30
N LEU A 325 -21.25 -31.23 -1.42
CA LEU A 325 -20.01 -31.34 -2.18
C LEU A 325 -20.18 -31.06 -3.68
N ALA A 326 -21.32 -31.42 -4.28
CA ALA A 326 -21.57 -31.18 -5.70
C ALA A 326 -21.60 -29.66 -6.02
N GLU A 327 -22.28 -28.88 -5.17
CA GLU A 327 -22.30 -27.42 -5.24
C GLU A 327 -20.91 -26.81 -5.02
N ALA A 328 -20.16 -27.34 -4.04
CA ALA A 328 -18.80 -26.89 -3.77
C ALA A 328 -17.88 -27.11 -4.98
N ARG A 329 -17.98 -28.27 -5.65
CA ARG A 329 -17.19 -28.59 -6.85
C ARG A 329 -17.51 -27.65 -8.02
N ARG A 330 -18.78 -27.29 -8.22
CA ARG A 330 -19.15 -26.31 -9.27
C ARG A 330 -18.53 -24.95 -9.01
N HIS A 331 -18.58 -24.46 -7.78
CA HIS A 331 -17.93 -23.20 -7.44
C HIS A 331 -16.40 -23.29 -7.49
N ALA A 332 -15.81 -24.46 -7.18
CA ALA A 332 -14.37 -24.69 -7.36
C ALA A 332 -13.96 -24.62 -8.84
N GLU A 333 -14.77 -25.20 -9.73
CA GLU A 333 -14.59 -25.06 -11.19
C GLU A 333 -14.66 -23.60 -11.62
N HIS A 334 -15.69 -22.86 -11.20
CA HIS A 334 -15.81 -21.44 -11.53
C HIS A 334 -14.55 -20.66 -11.13
N VAL A 335 -14.02 -20.90 -9.92
CA VAL A 335 -12.79 -20.28 -9.47
C VAL A 335 -11.62 -20.61 -10.40
N VAL A 336 -11.38 -21.89 -10.72
CA VAL A 336 -10.30 -22.26 -11.64
C VAL A 336 -10.48 -21.59 -13.01
N ASN A 337 -11.69 -21.62 -13.57
CA ASN A 337 -11.98 -21.07 -14.89
C ASN A 337 -11.84 -19.52 -14.94
N ILE A 338 -12.13 -18.81 -13.85
CA ILE A 338 -11.84 -17.37 -13.72
C ILE A 338 -10.34 -17.11 -13.59
N LEU A 339 -9.64 -17.91 -12.79
CA LEU A 339 -8.20 -17.74 -12.56
C LEU A 339 -7.38 -17.98 -13.83
N ASP A 340 -7.73 -19.03 -14.57
CA ASP A 340 -6.97 -19.51 -15.72
C ASP A 340 -7.42 -18.89 -17.05
N GLY A 341 -8.73 -18.65 -17.20
CA GLY A 341 -9.34 -18.17 -18.45
C GLY A 341 -9.45 -19.25 -19.51
N ALA A 342 -10.21 -18.98 -20.58
CA ALA A 342 -10.54 -19.98 -21.61
C ALA A 342 -9.32 -20.52 -22.38
N GLY A 343 -8.18 -19.81 -22.35
CA GLY A 343 -6.91 -20.25 -22.94
C GLY A 343 -5.94 -20.87 -21.93
N GLY A 344 -6.35 -21.07 -20.68
CA GLY A 344 -5.54 -21.64 -19.61
C GLY A 344 -5.40 -23.17 -19.68
N GLU A 345 -4.37 -23.71 -19.04
CA GLU A 345 -4.07 -25.15 -18.98
C GLU A 345 -5.11 -25.94 -18.17
N HIS A 346 -5.67 -25.31 -17.14
CA HIS A 346 -6.60 -25.89 -16.18
C HIS A 346 -8.06 -25.56 -16.48
N PHE A 347 -8.34 -24.82 -17.56
CA PHE A 347 -9.71 -24.45 -17.93
C PHE A 347 -10.50 -25.64 -18.48
N GLY A 348 -11.75 -25.81 -18.02
CA GLY A 348 -12.64 -26.82 -18.57
C GLY A 348 -13.85 -27.14 -17.70
N ASP A 349 -14.52 -28.24 -18.04
CA ASP A 349 -15.48 -28.94 -17.18
C ASP A 349 -14.67 -29.78 -16.18
N LEU A 350 -14.55 -29.27 -14.96
CA LEU A 350 -13.71 -29.83 -13.91
C LEU A 350 -14.52 -30.59 -12.87
N ASN A 351 -15.80 -30.26 -12.73
CA ASN A 351 -16.72 -30.96 -11.85
C ASN A 351 -17.35 -32.22 -12.51
N GLY A 352 -17.20 -32.36 -13.84
CA GLY A 352 -17.67 -33.50 -14.63
C GLY A 352 -19.17 -33.48 -14.94
N ASP A 353 -19.80 -32.30 -14.95
CA ASP A 353 -21.24 -32.14 -15.21
C ASP A 353 -21.61 -32.00 -16.69
N GLY A 354 -20.61 -31.94 -17.57
CA GLY A 354 -20.74 -31.85 -19.02
C GLY A 354 -20.62 -30.43 -19.57
N GLU A 355 -20.50 -29.40 -18.72
CA GLU A 355 -20.37 -28.00 -19.14
C GLU A 355 -19.17 -27.32 -18.49
N ALA A 356 -18.30 -26.70 -19.29
CA ALA A 356 -17.23 -25.84 -18.77
C ALA A 356 -17.82 -24.46 -18.40
N GLN A 357 -18.10 -24.25 -17.12
CA GLN A 357 -18.74 -23.03 -16.63
C GLN A 357 -17.71 -21.97 -16.27
N ASN A 358 -17.82 -20.80 -16.90
CA ASN A 358 -17.01 -19.63 -16.56
C ASN A 358 -17.92 -18.42 -16.36
N PRO A 359 -18.19 -18.01 -15.11
CA PRO A 359 -18.95 -16.80 -14.83
C PRO A 359 -18.13 -15.51 -15.04
N GLY A 360 -16.81 -15.62 -15.27
CA GLY A 360 -15.93 -14.52 -15.57
C GLY A 360 -15.97 -14.06 -17.03
N ASP A 361 -15.03 -13.20 -17.39
CA ASP A 361 -14.93 -12.60 -18.73
C ASP A 361 -14.26 -13.50 -19.79
N GLY A 362 -13.81 -14.69 -19.39
CA GLY A 362 -13.10 -15.65 -20.25
C GLY A 362 -11.62 -15.35 -20.50
N VAL A 363 -11.09 -14.20 -20.05
CA VAL A 363 -9.70 -13.77 -20.28
C VAL A 363 -8.75 -14.49 -19.32
N GLY A 364 -9.13 -14.60 -18.05
CA GLY A 364 -8.34 -15.23 -16.99
C GLY A 364 -7.41 -14.25 -16.26
N ILE A 365 -7.39 -14.34 -14.92
CA ILE A 365 -6.49 -13.55 -14.05
C ILE A 365 -5.02 -13.73 -14.45
N ARG A 366 -4.60 -14.95 -14.78
CA ARG A 366 -3.21 -15.21 -15.24
C ARG A 366 -2.84 -14.38 -16.45
N ARG A 367 -3.76 -14.25 -17.42
CA ARG A 367 -3.53 -13.48 -18.64
C ARG A 367 -3.45 -11.99 -18.35
N TYR A 368 -4.32 -11.46 -17.48
CA TYR A 368 -4.24 -10.08 -17.01
C TYR A 368 -2.89 -9.77 -16.36
N LEU A 369 -2.44 -10.62 -15.44
CA LEU A 369 -1.14 -10.45 -14.77
C LEU A 369 0.03 -10.51 -15.74
N ALA A 370 0.01 -11.45 -16.71
CA ALA A 370 1.04 -11.57 -17.72
C ALA A 370 1.13 -10.34 -18.63
N GLU A 371 -0.01 -9.82 -19.06
CA GLU A 371 -0.08 -8.62 -19.90
C GLU A 371 0.35 -7.36 -19.13
N ALA A 372 -0.14 -7.20 -17.89
CA ALA A 372 0.25 -6.09 -17.02
C ALA A 372 1.78 -6.09 -16.79
N ARG A 373 2.36 -7.26 -16.48
CA ARG A 373 3.80 -7.42 -16.31
C ARG A 373 4.60 -7.10 -17.57
N THR A 374 4.12 -7.54 -18.74
CA THR A 374 4.79 -7.29 -20.02
C THR A 374 4.84 -5.78 -20.31
N ARG A 375 3.70 -5.09 -20.24
CA ARG A 375 3.64 -3.64 -20.43
C ARG A 375 4.47 -2.87 -19.42
N THR A 376 4.53 -3.36 -18.18
CA THR A 376 5.34 -2.75 -17.12
C THR A 376 6.82 -2.81 -17.48
N ARG A 377 7.31 -3.94 -17.97
CA ARG A 377 8.71 -4.09 -18.40
C ARG A 377 9.05 -3.22 -19.60
N ASP A 378 8.15 -3.16 -20.58
CA ASP A 378 8.33 -2.30 -21.75
C ASP A 378 8.43 -0.83 -21.34
N ALA A 379 7.56 -0.39 -20.42
CA ALA A 379 7.62 0.97 -19.87
C ALA A 379 8.91 1.22 -19.06
N GLN A 380 9.37 0.26 -18.26
CA GLN A 380 10.65 0.38 -17.54
C GLN A 380 11.85 0.55 -18.47
N ALA A 381 11.85 -0.13 -19.62
CA ALA A 381 12.96 -0.09 -20.57
C ALA A 381 13.16 1.29 -21.19
N SER A 382 12.08 2.08 -21.32
CA SER A 382 12.12 3.45 -21.85
C SER A 382 12.47 4.52 -20.82
N LEU A 383 12.48 4.19 -19.53
CA LEU A 383 12.74 5.14 -18.44
C LEU A 383 14.19 5.12 -17.96
N ALA A 384 14.69 6.28 -17.55
CA ALA A 384 16.02 6.38 -16.94
C ALA A 384 16.18 5.43 -15.74
N PRO A 385 17.32 4.73 -15.58
CA PRO A 385 17.53 3.73 -14.53
C PRO A 385 17.21 4.22 -13.11
N ASP A 386 17.54 5.48 -12.80
CA ASP A 386 17.39 6.06 -11.48
C ASP A 386 16.09 6.84 -11.28
N SER A 387 15.19 6.86 -12.28
CA SER A 387 13.94 7.60 -12.17
C SER A 387 13.00 7.00 -11.13
N THR A 388 12.27 7.87 -10.43
CA THR A 388 11.25 7.45 -9.46
C THR A 388 10.18 6.60 -10.14
N SER A 389 9.73 6.97 -11.34
CA SER A 389 8.73 6.23 -12.09
C SER A 389 9.18 4.81 -12.42
N ARG A 390 10.45 4.62 -12.82
CA ARG A 390 10.99 3.27 -13.05
C ARG A 390 11.00 2.43 -11.77
N ARG A 391 11.27 3.04 -10.61
CA ARG A 391 11.21 2.34 -9.31
C ARG A 391 9.78 1.92 -8.96
N TYR A 392 8.79 2.77 -9.18
CA TYR A 392 7.38 2.40 -8.98
C TYR A 392 6.96 1.25 -9.91
N LEU A 393 7.39 1.26 -11.18
CA LEU A 393 7.15 0.14 -12.09
C LEU A 393 7.80 -1.17 -11.64
N LEU A 394 9.00 -1.13 -11.07
CA LEU A 394 9.65 -2.32 -10.50
C LEU A 394 8.86 -2.90 -9.33
N LEU A 395 8.31 -2.03 -8.47
CA LEU A 395 7.46 -2.44 -7.34
C LEU A 395 6.13 -3.03 -7.83
N ALA A 396 5.50 -2.42 -8.83
CA ALA A 396 4.30 -2.97 -9.46
C ALA A 396 4.58 -4.35 -10.11
N GLU A 397 5.72 -4.51 -10.79
CA GLU A 397 6.13 -5.78 -11.40
C GLU A 397 6.34 -6.88 -10.35
N SER A 398 6.93 -6.51 -9.20
CA SER A 398 7.06 -7.43 -8.08
C SER A 398 5.71 -7.89 -7.55
N ALA A 399 4.77 -6.96 -7.39
CA ALA A 399 3.41 -7.31 -6.98
C ALA A 399 2.79 -8.30 -7.98
N TYR A 400 2.83 -8.04 -9.30
CA TYR A 400 2.32 -9.01 -10.28
C TYR A 400 2.97 -10.39 -10.19
N THR A 401 4.25 -10.45 -9.84
CA THR A 401 4.97 -11.72 -9.62
C THR A 401 4.45 -12.44 -8.39
N SER A 402 4.22 -11.71 -7.30
CA SER A 402 3.58 -12.22 -6.07
C SER A 402 2.16 -12.73 -6.36
N ASN A 403 1.34 -11.94 -7.05
CA ASN A 403 -0.01 -12.32 -7.47
C ASN A 403 -0.02 -13.62 -8.30
N ALA A 404 0.92 -13.79 -9.23
CA ALA A 404 0.99 -15.00 -10.05
C ALA A 404 1.24 -16.27 -9.21
N VAL A 405 2.02 -16.17 -8.13
CA VAL A 405 2.23 -17.27 -7.16
C VAL A 405 0.93 -17.58 -6.42
N LEU A 406 0.22 -16.55 -5.94
CA LEU A 406 -1.07 -16.71 -5.25
C LEU A 406 -2.13 -17.34 -6.16
N VAL A 407 -2.16 -16.98 -7.45
CA VAL A 407 -3.06 -17.60 -8.44
C VAL A 407 -2.74 -19.08 -8.63
N ALA A 408 -1.45 -19.44 -8.75
CA ALA A 408 -1.06 -20.84 -8.88
C ALA A 408 -1.47 -21.67 -7.65
N ALA A 409 -1.24 -21.14 -6.45
CA ALA A 409 -1.67 -21.78 -5.21
C ALA A 409 -3.20 -21.89 -5.11
N SER A 410 -3.93 -20.87 -5.55
CA SER A 410 -5.40 -20.87 -5.52
C SER A 410 -5.98 -21.95 -6.44
N VAL A 411 -5.43 -22.11 -7.65
CA VAL A 411 -5.81 -23.21 -8.55
C VAL A 411 -5.56 -24.57 -7.91
N GLU A 412 -4.42 -24.77 -7.24
CA GLU A 412 -4.12 -26.03 -6.55
C GLU A 412 -5.13 -26.35 -5.45
N HIS A 413 -5.53 -25.36 -4.64
CA HIS A 413 -6.53 -25.56 -3.58
C HIS A 413 -7.92 -25.86 -4.16
N ALA A 414 -8.33 -25.17 -5.23
CA ALA A 414 -9.58 -25.44 -5.92
C ALA A 414 -9.60 -26.86 -6.53
N GLN A 415 -8.49 -27.32 -7.12
CA GLN A 415 -8.34 -28.69 -7.61
C GLN A 415 -8.43 -29.74 -6.50
N LYS A 416 -7.89 -29.44 -5.30
CA LYS A 416 -8.05 -30.33 -4.13
C LYS A 416 -9.49 -30.40 -3.65
N VAL A 417 -10.26 -29.31 -3.73
CA VAL A 417 -11.72 -29.35 -3.48
C VAL A 417 -12.45 -30.21 -4.53
N LEU A 418 -12.08 -30.07 -5.80
CA LEU A 418 -12.64 -30.88 -6.90
C LEU A 418 -12.39 -32.38 -6.68
N ALA A 419 -11.19 -32.74 -6.22
CA ALA A 419 -10.78 -34.12 -5.99
C ALA A 419 -11.27 -34.74 -4.66
N ALA A 420 -11.70 -33.93 -3.68
CA ALA A 420 -12.09 -34.40 -2.36
C ALA A 420 -13.29 -35.37 -2.41
N ASP A 421 -13.27 -36.44 -1.61
CA ASP A 421 -14.33 -37.45 -1.56
C ASP A 421 -15.52 -37.03 -0.68
N SER A 422 -15.34 -36.01 0.17
CA SER A 422 -16.36 -35.52 1.09
C SER A 422 -16.22 -34.02 1.37
N SER A 423 -17.29 -33.39 1.86
CA SER A 423 -17.27 -32.00 2.33
C SER A 423 -16.26 -31.80 3.47
N ALA A 424 -16.13 -32.80 4.35
CA ALA A 424 -15.16 -32.75 5.45
C ALA A 424 -13.71 -32.70 4.94
N GLU A 425 -13.39 -33.42 3.87
CA GLU A 425 -12.08 -33.39 3.22
C GLU A 425 -11.85 -32.09 2.43
N ALA A 426 -12.90 -31.56 1.79
CA ALA A 426 -12.83 -30.31 1.04
C ALA A 426 -12.64 -29.07 1.94
N GLN A 427 -13.11 -29.12 3.19
CA GLN A 427 -13.16 -27.98 4.12
C GLN A 427 -11.84 -27.22 4.32
N PRO A 428 -10.68 -27.86 4.61
CA PRO A 428 -9.42 -27.14 4.74
C PRO A 428 -9.02 -26.43 3.44
N PHE A 429 -9.16 -27.09 2.29
CA PHE A 429 -8.80 -26.51 1.00
C PHE A 429 -9.71 -25.34 0.61
N ALA A 430 -11.00 -25.45 0.90
CA ALA A 430 -11.99 -24.38 0.73
C ALA A 430 -11.66 -23.15 1.58
N ALA A 431 -11.21 -23.35 2.83
CA ALA A 431 -10.81 -22.27 3.72
C ALA A 431 -9.53 -21.58 3.23
N ASP A 432 -8.51 -22.35 2.89
CA ASP A 432 -7.23 -21.83 2.40
C ASP A 432 -7.38 -21.09 1.07
N LEU A 433 -8.21 -21.60 0.14
CA LEU A 433 -8.53 -20.93 -1.11
C LEU A 433 -9.11 -19.53 -0.90
N ALA A 434 -10.08 -19.39 0.01
CA ALA A 434 -10.67 -18.08 0.30
C ALA A 434 -9.64 -17.10 0.90
N VAL A 435 -8.75 -17.59 1.79
CA VAL A 435 -7.67 -16.77 2.34
C VAL A 435 -6.72 -16.31 1.23
N GLN A 436 -6.32 -17.21 0.33
CA GLN A 436 -5.43 -16.88 -0.79
C GLN A 436 -6.03 -15.85 -1.74
N LEU A 437 -7.33 -15.94 -2.03
CA LEU A 437 -8.01 -14.97 -2.89
C LEU A 437 -8.19 -13.60 -2.22
N VAL A 438 -8.38 -13.55 -0.90
CA VAL A 438 -8.32 -12.30 -0.14
C VAL A 438 -6.92 -11.69 -0.21
N THR A 439 -5.88 -12.50 0.00
CA THR A 439 -4.47 -12.07 -0.13
C THR A 439 -4.15 -11.63 -1.56
N LEU A 440 -4.71 -12.30 -2.57
CA LEU A 440 -4.55 -11.91 -3.97
C LEU A 440 -5.09 -10.50 -4.22
N LEU A 441 -6.27 -10.16 -3.68
CA LEU A 441 -6.89 -8.85 -3.84
C LEU A 441 -6.16 -7.77 -3.02
N GLN A 442 -6.03 -8.00 -1.72
CA GLN A 442 -5.64 -6.97 -0.75
C GLN A 442 -4.15 -6.96 -0.43
N GLY A 443 -3.47 -8.06 -0.72
CA GLY A 443 -2.16 -8.39 -0.18
C GLY A 443 -2.24 -9.01 1.21
N GLY A 444 -1.11 -9.51 1.69
CA GLY A 444 -0.99 -10.16 2.99
C GLY A 444 0.32 -9.79 3.66
N ASP A 445 0.34 -9.81 4.98
CA ASP A 445 1.54 -9.55 5.78
C ASP A 445 2.09 -10.91 6.26
N ASN A 446 2.83 -11.59 5.37
CA ASN A 446 3.29 -12.97 5.59
C ASN A 446 4.45 -13.02 6.59
N ASP A 447 5.32 -12.01 6.57
CA ASP A 447 6.44 -11.87 7.51
C ASP A 447 6.03 -11.25 8.87
N ARG A 448 4.76 -10.82 8.99
CA ARG A 448 4.12 -10.26 10.18
C ARG A 448 4.75 -8.93 10.63
N ASN A 449 5.33 -8.19 9.70
CA ASN A 449 5.89 -6.86 9.92
C ASN A 449 4.81 -5.75 9.97
N ARG A 450 3.54 -6.10 9.74
CA ARG A 450 2.35 -5.22 9.67
C ARG A 450 2.38 -4.22 8.52
N VAL A 451 3.15 -4.53 7.49
CA VAL A 451 3.23 -3.88 6.19
C VAL A 451 2.87 -4.95 5.16
N ILE A 452 2.22 -4.53 4.08
CA ILE A 452 2.01 -5.40 2.93
C ILE A 452 3.08 -5.02 1.95
N ASP A 453 4.15 -5.81 1.87
CA ASP A 453 5.22 -5.55 0.93
C ASP A 453 4.80 -5.95 -0.50
N PRO A 454 5.31 -5.28 -1.54
CA PRO A 454 5.04 -5.69 -2.93
C PRO A 454 5.78 -6.98 -3.33
N PHE A 455 6.49 -7.63 -2.41
CA PHE A 455 7.35 -8.80 -2.66
C PHE A 455 6.81 -10.06 -1.94
N ALA A 456 7.42 -11.22 -2.16
CA ALA A 456 7.29 -12.41 -1.29
C ALA A 456 5.88 -12.95 -0.95
N GLY A 457 4.94 -12.96 -1.90
CA GLY A 457 3.59 -13.50 -1.65
C GLY A 457 2.69 -12.56 -0.84
N GLU A 458 3.16 -11.33 -0.60
CA GLU A 458 2.46 -10.27 0.13
C GLU A 458 1.80 -9.26 -0.80
N GLY A 459 2.39 -9.04 -1.99
CA GLY A 459 1.86 -8.11 -2.97
C GLY A 459 0.54 -8.61 -3.55
N GLY A 460 -0.54 -7.88 -3.27
CA GLY A 460 -1.87 -8.08 -3.86
C GLY A 460 -2.18 -7.08 -4.98
N ILE A 461 -3.34 -7.25 -5.63
CA ILE A 461 -3.80 -6.40 -6.75
C ILE A 461 -3.88 -4.93 -6.33
N ALA A 462 -4.38 -4.66 -5.12
CA ALA A 462 -4.44 -3.30 -4.58
C ALA A 462 -3.05 -2.62 -4.51
N VAL A 463 -2.01 -3.37 -4.16
CA VAL A 463 -0.63 -2.86 -4.10
C VAL A 463 -0.14 -2.48 -5.50
N SER A 464 -0.47 -3.27 -6.53
CA SER A 464 -0.17 -2.91 -7.92
C SER A 464 -0.88 -1.63 -8.35
N PHE A 465 -2.14 -1.44 -7.97
CA PHE A 465 -2.87 -0.19 -8.22
C PHE A 465 -2.19 1.02 -7.59
N ASP A 466 -1.75 0.90 -6.34
CA ASP A 466 -1.10 2.00 -5.63
C ASP A 466 0.19 2.43 -6.34
N TYR A 467 1.04 1.49 -6.74
CA TYR A 467 2.28 1.84 -7.45
C TYR A 467 2.04 2.38 -8.86
N VAL A 468 1.03 1.90 -9.57
CA VAL A 468 0.68 2.45 -10.89
C VAL A 468 0.07 3.85 -10.74
N ARG A 469 -0.70 4.11 -9.69
CA ARG A 469 -1.16 5.47 -9.35
C ARG A 469 0.02 6.37 -9.00
N LEU A 470 1.03 5.90 -8.30
CA LEU A 470 2.22 6.72 -8.01
C LEU A 470 3.02 7.13 -9.26
N LEU A 471 2.86 6.46 -10.40
CA LEU A 471 3.44 6.91 -11.68
C LEU A 471 2.85 8.21 -12.20
N SER A 472 1.66 8.56 -11.72
CA SER A 472 1.03 9.85 -12.01
C SER A 472 1.58 10.99 -11.13
N GLU A 473 2.60 10.72 -10.30
CA GLU A 473 3.34 11.78 -9.61
C GLU A 473 4.13 12.62 -10.61
N ILE A 474 3.84 13.91 -10.65
CA ILE A 474 4.45 14.86 -11.59
C ILE A 474 5.24 15.89 -10.79
N GLN A 475 6.54 15.96 -11.05
CA GLN A 475 7.39 16.99 -10.46
C GLN A 475 7.15 18.33 -11.14
N LEU A 476 7.05 19.38 -10.33
CA LEU A 476 6.81 20.74 -10.79
C LEU A 476 8.07 21.60 -10.65
N PHE A 477 8.41 22.29 -11.73
CA PHE A 477 9.57 23.17 -11.87
C PHE A 477 9.11 24.59 -12.25
N PRO A 478 9.86 25.65 -11.90
CA PRO A 478 9.57 27.03 -12.29
C PRO A 478 9.45 27.28 -13.80
#